data_AF-A0A0F8KMI4-F1
#
_entry.id   AF-A0A0F8KMI4-F1
#
_cell.length_a   1.000
_cell.length_b   1.000
_cell.length_c   1.000
_cell.angle_alpha   90.00
_cell.angle_beta   90.00
_cell.angle_gamma   90.00
#
_symmetry.space_group_name_H-M   'P 1'
#
loop_
_entity.id
_entity.type
_entity.pdbx_description
1 polymer ?
#
loop_
_entity_poly.entity_id
_entity_poly.type
_entity_poly.pdbx_seq_one_letter_code
_entity_poly.pdbx_strand_id
1 'polypeptide(L)'
;MSYTDTKTYSVSWYNYLGGKIFTVYTQGYFGYDFNSVEPHHVDSWYQKHIAFNPWQVSNWQEGGQAVSSTLGEVYCSGRYSWGFTLGGNYFSVQDKYIKVYITCNKFGQTSGGWIDN
;
A
#
# COMPACT_ATOMS: atom_id res chain seq x y z
N MET A 1 27.21 0.70 6.67
CA MET A 1 25.77 0.76 6.37
C MET A 1 25.03 1.09 7.65
N SER A 2 24.15 2.08 7.62
CA SER A 2 23.19 2.39 8.69
C SER A 2 21.81 1.87 8.29
N TYR A 3 20.91 1.69 9.25
CA TYR A 3 19.55 1.21 9.00
C TYR A 3 18.52 2.19 9.56
N THR A 4 17.40 2.34 8.86
CA THR A 4 16.23 3.02 9.42
C THR A 4 15.52 2.09 10.40
N ASP A 5 14.72 2.67 11.31
CA ASP A 5 13.71 1.88 12.02
C ASP A 5 12.73 1.24 11.03
N THR A 6 12.09 0.15 11.44
CA THR A 6 10.96 -0.42 10.70
C THR A 6 9.81 0.56 10.68
N LYS A 7 9.29 0.84 9.49
CA LYS A 7 8.15 1.72 9.28
C LYS A 7 6.99 0.96 8.67
N THR A 8 5.79 1.33 9.11
CA THR A 8 4.54 0.92 8.48
C THR A 8 3.89 2.15 7.86
N TYR A 9 3.45 2.03 6.61
CA TYR A 9 2.62 3.03 5.98
C TYR A 9 1.29 2.42 5.56
N SER A 10 0.21 3.18 5.67
CA SER A 10 -1.12 2.70 5.40
C SER A 10 -2.02 3.78 4.83
N VAL A 11 -2.97 3.38 4.00
CA VAL A 11 -4.01 4.25 3.45
C VAL A 11 -5.35 3.51 3.51
N SER A 12 -6.43 4.27 3.76
CA SER A 12 -7.80 3.75 3.89
C SER A 12 -8.70 4.32 2.81
N TRP A 13 -9.62 3.49 2.33
CA TRP A 13 -10.70 3.90 1.42
C TRP A 13 -12.02 3.98 2.18
N TYR A 14 -12.87 4.90 1.76
CA TYR A 14 -14.14 5.23 2.41
C TYR A 14 -15.26 5.25 1.38
N ASN A 15 -16.47 4.92 1.83
CA ASN A 15 -17.68 5.12 1.03
C ASN A 15 -18.15 6.58 1.11
N TYR A 16 -19.16 6.94 0.32
CA TYR A 16 -19.72 8.29 0.29
C TYR A 16 -20.28 8.78 1.64
N LEU A 17 -20.66 7.86 2.53
CA LEU A 17 -21.15 8.17 3.88
C LEU A 17 -20.03 8.27 4.92
N GLY A 18 -18.75 8.21 4.50
CA GLY A 18 -17.59 8.26 5.40
C GLY A 18 -17.29 6.94 6.13
N GLY A 19 -18.00 5.86 5.81
CA GLY A 19 -17.72 4.53 6.34
C GLY A 19 -16.45 3.94 5.73
N LYS A 20 -15.53 3.48 6.56
CA LYS A 20 -14.27 2.86 6.11
C LYS A 20 -14.56 1.52 5.42
N ILE A 21 -14.04 1.34 4.21
CA ILE A 21 -14.23 0.14 3.40
C ILE A 21 -13.13 -0.88 3.68
N PHE A 22 -11.88 -0.45 3.51
CA PHE A 22 -10.68 -1.25 3.77
C PHE A 22 -9.48 -0.34 4.01
N THR A 23 -8.42 -0.92 4.57
CA THR A 23 -7.11 -0.29 4.75
C THR A 23 -6.04 -1.21 4.19
N VAL A 24 -5.05 -0.65 3.49
CA VAL A 24 -3.91 -1.38 2.95
C VAL A 24 -2.64 -0.90 3.63
N TYR A 25 -1.75 -1.83 3.95
CA TYR A 25 -0.54 -1.61 4.74
C TYR A 25 0.68 -2.18 4.01
N THR A 26 1.81 -1.49 4.12
CA THR A 26 3.13 -2.05 3.81
C THR A 26 4.11 -1.70 4.93
N GLN A 27 5.00 -2.63 5.25
CA GLN A 27 5.97 -2.51 6.32
C GLN A 27 7.36 -2.92 5.86
N GLY A 28 8.37 -2.15 6.24
CA GLY A 28 9.76 -2.46 5.96
C GLY A 28 10.73 -1.46 6.55
N TYR A 29 12.01 -1.67 6.28
CA TYR A 29 13.11 -0.79 6.68
C TYR A 29 14.15 -0.72 5.55
N PHE A 30 15.14 0.16 5.70
CA PHE A 30 16.13 0.39 4.65
C PHE A 30 17.54 0.45 5.22
N GLY A 31 18.47 -0.27 4.59
CA GLY A 31 19.90 -0.02 4.70
C GLY A 31 20.30 1.17 3.82
N TYR A 32 21.19 2.04 4.31
CA TYR A 32 21.71 3.18 3.55
C TYR A 32 23.14 3.54 3.96
N ASP A 33 23.90 4.14 3.05
CA ASP A 33 25.31 4.50 3.29
C ASP A 33 25.77 5.77 2.54
N PHE A 34 24.86 6.72 2.28
CA PHE A 34 25.10 7.95 1.49
C PHE A 34 25.39 7.73 -0.01
N ASN A 35 25.59 6.48 -0.44
CA ASN A 35 25.84 6.10 -1.83
C ASN A 35 24.75 5.20 -2.39
N SER A 36 24.25 4.28 -1.56
CA SER A 36 23.30 3.23 -1.91
C SER A 36 22.13 3.17 -0.92
N VAL A 37 21.05 2.52 -1.35
CA VAL A 37 19.90 2.16 -0.50
C VAL A 37 19.54 0.71 -0.77
N GLU A 38 19.39 -0.07 0.29
CA GLU A 38 18.93 -1.46 0.26
C GLU A 38 17.58 -1.57 0.99
N PRO A 39 16.48 -1.80 0.25
CA PRO A 39 15.15 -1.95 0.84
C PRO A 39 14.92 -3.37 1.39
N HIS A 40 14.39 -3.46 2.60
CA HIS A 40 14.01 -4.71 3.24
C HIS A 40 12.51 -4.69 3.56
N HIS A 41 11.74 -5.44 2.77
CA HIS A 41 10.32 -5.66 3.03
C HIS A 41 10.16 -6.65 4.19
N VAL A 42 9.20 -6.34 5.07
CA VAL A 42 8.88 -7.17 6.24
C VAL A 42 7.54 -7.87 6.04
N ASP A 43 6.50 -7.09 5.76
CA ASP A 43 5.14 -7.61 5.57
C ASP A 43 4.28 -6.63 4.78
N SER A 44 3.21 -7.10 4.16
CA SER A 44 2.14 -6.28 3.60
C SER A 44 0.80 -6.99 3.69
N TRP A 45 -0.23 -6.24 4.06
CA TRP A 45 -1.54 -6.81 4.31
C TRP A 45 -2.65 -5.80 4.06
N TYR A 46 -3.89 -6.28 4.04
CA TYR A 46 -5.07 -5.44 3.99
C TYR A 46 -6.09 -5.87 5.04
N GLN A 47 -6.85 -4.89 5.56
CA GLN A 47 -7.95 -5.11 6.49
C GLN A 47 -9.25 -4.66 5.85
N LYS A 48 -10.20 -5.59 5.74
CA LYS A 48 -11.56 -5.31 5.27
C LYS A 48 -12.44 -4.88 6.45
N HIS A 49 -13.15 -3.77 6.30
CA HIS A 49 -14.03 -3.20 7.33
C HIS A 49 -15.53 -3.31 6.99
N ILE A 50 -15.86 -3.79 5.79
CA ILE A 50 -17.25 -4.00 5.33
C ILE A 50 -17.70 -5.45 5.48
N ALA A 51 -18.97 -5.64 5.87
CA ALA A 51 -19.55 -6.97 6.15
C ALA A 51 -20.04 -7.71 4.89
N PHE A 52 -20.74 -7.03 3.98
CA PHE A 52 -21.43 -7.68 2.85
C PHE A 52 -21.28 -6.89 1.55
N ASN A 53 -20.29 -7.26 0.73
CA ASN A 53 -20.18 -6.93 -0.70
C ASN A 53 -19.28 -7.99 -1.34
N PRO A 54 -19.38 -8.25 -2.66
CA PRO A 54 -18.29 -8.95 -3.34
C PRO A 54 -17.03 -8.12 -3.11
N TRP A 55 -16.02 -8.80 -2.58
CA TRP A 55 -14.71 -8.26 -2.28
C TRP A 55 -13.70 -9.22 -2.89
N GLN A 56 -12.86 -8.69 -3.76
CA GLN A 56 -11.79 -9.46 -4.36
C GLN A 56 -10.52 -8.62 -4.39
N VAL A 57 -9.43 -9.23 -3.97
CA VAL A 57 -8.08 -8.75 -4.25
C VAL A 57 -7.47 -9.71 -5.24
N SER A 58 -6.90 -9.17 -6.31
CA SER A 58 -6.23 -9.96 -7.35
C SER A 58 -4.92 -9.28 -7.75
N ASN A 59 -4.02 -10.05 -8.37
CA ASN A 59 -2.71 -9.58 -8.78
C ASN A 59 -1.93 -8.90 -7.63
N TRP A 60 -2.06 -9.48 -6.43
CA TRP A 60 -1.33 -8.99 -5.26
C TRP A 60 0.17 -9.17 -5.47
N GLN A 61 0.93 -8.12 -5.20
CA GLN A 61 2.38 -8.09 -5.27
C GLN A 61 2.92 -7.28 -4.10
N GLU A 62 4.07 -7.65 -3.60
CA GLU A 62 4.75 -6.96 -2.51
C GLU A 62 6.24 -7.21 -2.58
N GLY A 63 7.02 -6.35 -1.92
CA GLY A 63 8.45 -6.54 -1.79
C GLY A 63 9.22 -5.24 -1.58
N GLY A 64 10.55 -5.38 -1.63
CA GLY A 64 11.49 -4.28 -1.63
C GLY A 64 12.26 -4.23 -2.94
N GLN A 65 12.45 -3.04 -3.52
CA GLN A 65 13.21 -2.85 -4.76
C GLN A 65 13.99 -1.55 -4.77
N ALA A 66 15.18 -1.57 -5.37
CA ALA A 66 15.90 -0.35 -5.69
C ALA A 66 15.19 0.35 -6.87
N VAL A 67 14.75 1.59 -6.66
CA VAL A 67 14.19 2.45 -7.72
C VAL A 67 15.33 3.09 -8.52
N SER A 68 16.41 3.45 -7.83
CA SER A 68 17.67 3.86 -8.41
C SER A 68 18.81 3.49 -7.46
N SER A 69 20.06 3.80 -7.82
CA SER A 69 21.19 3.60 -6.92
C SER A 69 21.05 4.35 -5.60
N THR A 70 20.25 5.43 -5.53
CA THR A 70 20.13 6.28 -4.34
C THR A 70 18.73 6.32 -3.73
N LEU A 71 17.82 5.47 -4.22
CA LEU A 71 16.41 5.44 -3.81
C LEU A 71 15.93 3.99 -3.77
N GLY A 72 15.52 3.53 -2.59
CA GLY A 72 14.86 2.25 -2.40
C GLY A 72 13.37 2.43 -2.12
N GLU A 73 12.59 1.40 -2.40
CA GLU A 73 11.15 1.34 -2.16
C GLU A 73 10.79 0.00 -1.51
N VAL A 74 9.94 0.03 -0.49
CA VAL A 74 9.16 -1.11 0.01
C VAL A 74 7.71 -0.87 -0.37
N TYR A 75 7.04 -1.84 -0.98
CA TYR A 75 5.70 -1.65 -1.51
C TYR A 75 4.82 -2.89 -1.38
N CYS A 76 3.51 -2.65 -1.51
CA CYS A 76 2.54 -3.63 -1.94
C CYS A 76 1.59 -3.04 -2.98
N SER A 77 1.05 -3.86 -3.87
CA SER A 77 0.04 -3.48 -4.82
C SER A 77 -0.94 -4.61 -5.11
N GLY A 78 -2.11 -4.25 -5.62
CA GLY A 78 -3.11 -5.21 -6.05
C GLY A 78 -4.28 -4.51 -6.72
N ARG A 79 -5.11 -5.30 -7.41
CA ARG A 79 -6.38 -4.86 -7.96
C ARG A 79 -7.49 -5.23 -7.01
N TYR A 80 -8.16 -4.21 -6.50
CA TYR A 80 -9.20 -4.27 -5.49
C TYR A 80 -10.55 -4.02 -6.13
N SER A 81 -11.43 -5.02 -6.04
CA SER A 81 -12.81 -4.87 -6.48
C SER A 81 -13.76 -4.99 -5.30
N TRP A 82 -14.65 -4.01 -5.15
CA TRP A 82 -15.68 -4.02 -4.13
C TRP A 82 -17.01 -3.48 -4.63
N GLY A 83 -18.09 -4.15 -4.25
CA GLY A 83 -19.46 -3.68 -4.48
C GLY A 83 -19.93 -2.63 -3.48
N PHE A 84 -21.02 -1.93 -3.80
CA PHE A 84 -21.96 -1.37 -2.82
C PHE A 84 -23.36 -1.26 -3.43
N THR A 85 -24.39 -1.40 -2.60
CA THR A 85 -25.78 -1.21 -3.00
C THR A 85 -26.19 0.25 -2.79
N LEU A 86 -26.69 0.90 -3.84
CA LEU A 86 -27.41 2.18 -3.73
C LEU A 86 -28.91 1.87 -3.75
N GLY A 87 -29.69 2.57 -2.93
CA GLY A 87 -31.11 2.29 -2.69
C GLY A 87 -31.90 1.94 -3.96
N GLY A 88 -32.63 0.82 -3.89
CA GLY A 88 -33.41 0.26 -5.00
C GLY A 88 -32.57 -0.46 -6.06
N ASN A 89 -32.27 -1.76 -5.86
CA ASN A 89 -31.75 -2.72 -6.85
C ASN A 89 -30.49 -2.35 -7.68
N TYR A 90 -29.85 -1.20 -7.48
CA TYR A 90 -28.64 -0.81 -8.20
C TYR A 90 -27.39 -1.25 -7.45
N PHE A 91 -26.57 -2.06 -8.13
CA PHE A 91 -25.29 -2.55 -7.64
C PHE A 91 -24.16 -1.84 -8.39
N SER A 92 -23.30 -1.13 -7.67
CA SER A 92 -22.11 -0.50 -8.24
C SER A 92 -20.87 -1.26 -7.81
N VAL A 93 -20.01 -1.61 -8.76
CA VAL A 93 -18.70 -2.21 -8.51
C VAL A 93 -17.64 -1.15 -8.74
N GLN A 94 -16.80 -0.94 -7.74
CA GLN A 94 -15.55 -0.24 -7.90
C GLN A 94 -14.47 -1.28 -8.18
N ASP A 95 -13.56 -0.96 -9.08
CA ASP A 95 -12.39 -1.76 -9.37
C ASP A 95 -11.21 -0.81 -9.57
N LYS A 96 -10.23 -0.92 -8.68
CA LYS A 96 -9.09 -0.01 -8.61
C LYS A 96 -7.78 -0.77 -8.44
N TYR A 97 -6.77 -0.33 -9.18
CA TYR A 97 -5.39 -0.71 -8.90
C TYR A 97 -4.82 0.21 -7.82
N ILE A 98 -4.39 -0.40 -6.72
CA ILE A 98 -3.86 0.32 -5.56
C ILE A 98 -2.42 -0.14 -5.35
N LYS A 99 -1.51 0.83 -5.17
CA LYS A 99 -0.14 0.60 -4.67
C LYS A 99 0.07 1.44 -3.43
N VAL A 100 0.62 0.85 -2.38
CA VAL A 100 1.06 1.54 -1.15
C VAL A 100 2.55 1.31 -1.01
N TYR A 101 3.31 2.35 -0.69
CA TYR A 101 4.76 2.26 -0.66
C TYR A 101 5.39 3.18 0.38
N ILE A 102 6.60 2.80 0.79
CA ILE A 102 7.54 3.59 1.56
C ILE A 102 8.81 3.72 0.70
N THR A 103 9.35 4.92 0.56
CA THR A 103 10.65 5.14 -0.07
C THR A 103 11.68 5.57 0.96
N CYS A 104 12.95 5.32 0.67
CA CYS A 104 14.09 5.84 1.42
C CYS A 104 15.17 6.30 0.46
N ASN A 105 15.72 7.50 0.70
CA ASN A 105 16.87 7.99 -0.05
C ASN A 105 18.20 7.59 0.63
N LYS A 106 19.32 7.81 -0.06
CA LYS A 106 20.67 7.49 0.43
C LYS A 106 21.07 8.16 1.76
N PHE A 107 20.33 9.17 2.21
CA PHE A 107 20.55 9.86 3.48
C PHE A 107 19.73 9.27 4.64
N GLY A 108 18.99 8.18 4.41
CA GLY A 108 18.12 7.55 5.40
C GLY A 108 16.78 8.27 5.59
N GLN A 109 16.43 9.21 4.71
CA GLN A 109 15.18 9.94 4.80
C GLN A 109 14.06 9.14 4.13
N THR A 110 13.00 8.84 4.89
CA THR A 110 11.88 8.02 4.43
C THR A 110 10.64 8.86 4.12
N SER A 111 9.88 8.46 3.10
CA SER A 111 8.55 9.00 2.81
C SER A 111 7.56 7.87 2.51
N GLY A 112 6.28 8.08 2.76
CA GLY A 112 5.22 7.12 2.43
C GLY A 112 4.23 7.72 1.42
N GLY A 113 3.68 6.89 0.55
CA GLY A 113 2.71 7.32 -0.44
C GLY A 113 1.84 6.18 -0.97
N TRP A 114 0.89 6.53 -1.83
CA TRP A 114 0.03 5.57 -2.52
C TRP A 114 -0.33 6.03 -3.93
N ILE A 115 -0.73 5.08 -4.76
CA ILE A 115 -1.31 5.28 -6.09
C ILE A 115 -2.70 4.61 -6.09
N ASP A 116 -3.68 5.28 -6.69
CA ASP A 116 -5.06 4.81 -6.83
C ASP A 116 -5.54 5.09 -8.27
N ASN A 117 -5.55 4.06 -9.11
CA ASN A 117 -5.87 4.14 -10.56
C ASN A 117 -7.02 3.23 -10.96
#